data_AF-A0A2V9SQE0-F1
#
_entry.id   AF-A0A2V9SQE0-F1
#
_cell.length_a   1.000
_cell.length_b   1.000
_cell.length_c   1.000
_cell.angle_alpha   90.00
_cell.angle_beta   90.00
_cell.angle_gamma   90.00
#
_symmetry.space_group_name_H-M   'P 1'
#
loop_
_entity.id
_entity.type
_entity.pdbx_description
1 polymer ?
#
loop_
_entity_poly.entity_id
_entity_poly.type
_entity_poly.pdbx_seq_one_letter_code
_entity_poly.pdbx_strand_id
1 'polypeptide(L)' 'KKDLALLKADEATHIDELVERLEPAISSSEIFAALFELELAGKIKQMPGKNFVKSF' A
#
# COMPACT_ATOMS: atom_id res chain seq x y z
N LYS A 1 -8.94 -3.65 11.50
CA LYS A 1 -8.25 -4.61 10.59
C LYS A 1 -8.86 -4.49 9.18
N LYS A 2 -8.68 -3.35 8.50
CA LYS A 2 -9.14 -3.14 7.11
C LYS A 2 -7.96 -2.96 6.14
N ASP A 3 -6.74 -3.01 6.66
CA ASP A 3 -5.56 -2.40 6.04
C ASP A 3 -4.90 -3.34 5.02
N LEU A 4 -5.20 -4.65 5.09
CA LEU A 4 -4.65 -5.68 4.21
C LEU A 4 -5.47 -5.93 2.93
N ALA A 5 -6.66 -5.34 2.81
CA ALA A 5 -7.59 -5.65 1.72
C ALA A 5 -7.31 -4.88 0.42
N LEU A 6 -6.40 -3.89 0.45
CA LEU A 6 -6.24 -2.93 -0.65
C LEU A 6 -5.19 -3.33 -1.68
N LEU A 7 -4.16 -4.06 -1.26
CA LEU A 7 -3.19 -4.63 -2.19
C LEU A 7 -3.69 -6.00 -2.63
N LYS A 8 -3.88 -6.20 -3.93
CA LYS A 8 -4.09 -7.56 -4.45
C LYS A 8 -2.80 -8.34 -4.24
N ALA A 9 -2.94 -9.63 -3.90
CA ALA A 9 -1.83 -10.53 -4.01
C ALA A 9 -1.36 -10.54 -5.49
N ASP A 10 -0.05 -10.44 -5.71
CA ASP A 10 0.61 -10.60 -7.01
C ASP A 10 0.45 -9.48 -8.07
N GLU A 11 -0.19 -8.35 -7.76
CA GLU A 11 -0.21 -7.16 -8.64
C GLU A 11 0.57 -6.00 -8.03
N ALA A 12 1.61 -5.53 -8.73
CA ALA A 12 2.35 -4.33 -8.36
C ALA A 12 1.47 -3.09 -8.60
N THR A 13 1.19 -2.34 -7.54
CA THR A 13 0.35 -1.12 -7.62
C THR A 13 1.20 0.12 -7.35
N HIS A 14 1.06 1.16 -8.18
CA HIS A 14 1.78 2.41 -7.99
C HIS A 14 1.21 3.18 -6.78
N ILE A 15 2.07 3.85 -6.02
CA ILE A 15 1.64 4.56 -4.82
C ILE A 15 0.62 5.68 -5.10
N ASP A 16 0.79 6.41 -6.21
CA ASP A 16 -0.15 7.48 -6.57
C ASP A 16 -1.55 6.92 -6.85
N GLU A 17 -1.65 5.74 -7.48
CA GLU A 17 -2.93 5.06 -7.73
C GLU A 17 -3.58 4.57 -6.42
N LEU A 18 -2.77 4.10 -5.46
CA LEU A 18 -3.27 3.75 -4.12
C LEU A 18 -3.80 4.99 -3.41
N VAL A 19 -3.08 6.11 -3.47
CA VAL A 19 -3.50 7.36 -2.85
C VAL A 19 -4.79 7.88 -3.48
N GLU A 20 -4.88 7.95 -4.80
CA GLU A 20 -6.08 8.43 -5.52
C GLU A 20 -7.33 7.61 -5.19
N ARG A 21 -7.20 6.28 -5.06
CA ARG A 21 -8.32 5.40 -4.70
C ARG A 21 -8.78 5.53 -3.25
N LEU A 22 -7.88 5.96 -2.36
CA LEU A 22 -8.09 5.96 -0.91
C LEU A 22 -8.33 7.34 -0.33
N GLU A 23 -7.90 8.41 -1.01
CA GLU A 23 -8.12 9.80 -0.62
C GLU A 23 -9.58 10.12 -0.24
N PRO A 24 -10.63 9.55 -0.89
CA PRO A 24 -12.01 9.80 -0.50
C PRO A 24 -12.39 9.28 0.90
N ALA A 25 -11.59 8.38 1.48
CA ALA A 25 -11.88 7.70 2.74
C ALA A 25 -10.80 7.88 3.81
N ILE A 26 -9.54 8.10 3.42
CA ILE A 26 -8.37 8.13 4.30
C ILE A 26 -7.43 9.23 3.82
N SER A 27 -6.82 9.97 4.73
CA SER A 27 -5.83 10.99 4.35
C SER A 27 -4.58 10.37 3.71
N SER A 28 -3.94 11.10 2.80
CA SER A 28 -2.66 10.67 2.20
C SER A 28 -1.62 10.30 3.25
N SER A 29 -1.51 11.07 4.34
CA SER A 29 -0.63 10.78 5.48
C SER A 29 -0.90 9.43 6.15
N GLU A 30 -2.17 9.07 6.35
CA GLU A 30 -2.53 7.79 6.96
C GLU A 30 -2.27 6.62 6.01
N ILE A 31 -2.46 6.83 4.70
CA ILE A 31 -2.14 5.84 3.66
C ILE A 31 -0.64 5.53 3.68
N PHE A 32 0.22 6.57 3.72
CA PHE A 32 1.67 6.38 3.80
C PHE A 32 2.09 5.68 5.11
N ALA A 33 1.49 6.05 6.25
CA ALA A 33 1.77 5.41 7.52
C ALA A 33 1.40 3.91 7.49
N ALA A 34 0.23 3.57 6.96
CA ALA A 34 -0.21 2.17 6.83
C ALA A 34 0.69 1.36 5.89
N LEU A 35 1.11 1.93 4.75
CA LEU A 35 2.05 1.28 3.84
C LEU A 35 3.40 1.02 4.51
N PHE A 36 3.91 2.00 5.27
CA PHE A 36 5.15 1.87 6.00
C PHE A 36 5.08 0.79 7.10
N GLU A 37 3.99 0.74 7.87
CA GLU A 37 3.78 -0.32 8.86
C GLU A 37 3.68 -1.71 8.22
N LEU A 38 3.00 -1.82 7.08
CA LEU A 38 2.90 -3.09 6.34
C LEU A 38 4.25 -3.55 5.78
N GLU A 39 5.10 -2.61 5.35
CA GLU A 39 6.46 -2.89 4.89
C GLU A 39 7.36 -3.34 6.05
N LEU A 40 7.31 -2.65 7.19
CA LEU A 40 8.00 -3.06 8.41
C LEU A 40 7.55 -4.45 8.92
N ALA A 41 6.26 -4.76 8.76
CA ALA A 41 5.71 -6.07 9.08
C ALA A 41 6.06 -7.15 8.04
N GLY A 42 6.77 -6.81 6.97
CA GLY A 42 7.16 -7.73 5.89
C GLY A 42 5.99 -8.23 5.04
N LYS A 43 4.82 -7.58 5.11
CA LYS A 43 3.60 -7.99 4.38
C LYS A 43 3.53 -7.43 2.97
N ILE A 44 4.28 -6.36 2.73
CA ILE A 44 4.41 -5.73 1.42
C ILE A 44 5.88 -5.41 1.18
N LYS A 45 6.24 -5.24 -0.08
CA LYS A 45 7.58 -4.85 -0.49
C LYS A 45 7.49 -3.71 -1.49
N GLN A 46 8.31 -2.68 -1.27
CA GLN A 46 8.51 -1.64 -2.26
C GLN A 46 9.40 -2.15 -3.40
N MET A 47 8.97 -1.89 -4.63
CA MET A 47 9.66 -2.21 -5.87
C MET A 47 10.11 -0.91 -6.57
N PRO A 48 11.11 -0.99 -7.48
CA PRO A 48 11.51 0.16 -8.28
C PRO A 48 10.32 0.83 -8.99
N GLY A 49 10.39 2.16 -9.11
CA GLY A 49 9.31 2.95 -9.70
C GLY A 49 8.12 3.19 -8.75
N LYS A 50 8.34 3.20 -7.42
CA LYS A 50 7.32 3.47 -6.39
C LYS A 50 6.12 2.52 -6.43
N ASN A 51 6.36 1.28 -6.84
CA ASN A 51 5.34 0.24 -6.84
C ASN A 51 5.39 -0.57 -5.54
N PHE A 52 4.25 -1.07 -5.09
CA PHE A 52 4.14 -1.96 -3.94
C PHE A 52 3.53 -3.29 -4.37
N VAL A 53 4.11 -4.38 -3.86
CA VAL A 53 3.60 -5.75 -4.02
C VAL A 53 3.35 -6.37 -2.66
N LYS A 54 2.38 -7.28 -2.55
CA LYS A 54 2.26 -8.13 -1.36
C LYS A 54 3.44 -9.10 -1.28
N SER A 55 3.95 -9.30 -0.06
CA SER A 55 4.95 -10.31 0.27
C SER A 55 4.29 -11.36 1.15
N PHE A 56 4.45 -12.63 0.79
CA PHE A 56 3.92 -13.77 1.53
C PHE A 56 4.90 -14.27 2.59
#